data_AF-I4GRK3-F1
#
_entry.id   AF-I4GRK3-F1
#
_cell.length_a   1.000
_cell.length_b   1.000
_cell.length_c   1.000
_cell.angle_alpha   90.00
_cell.angle_beta   90.00
_cell.angle_gamma   90.00
#
_symmetry.space_group_name_H-M   'P 1'
#
loop_
_entity.id
_entity.type
_entity.pdbx_description
1 polymer ?
#
loop_
_entity_poly.entity_id
_entity_poly.type
_entity_poly.pdbx_seq_one_letter_code
_entity_poly.pdbx_strand_id
1 'polypeptide(L)' 'MKNAGISQGIAWSDEEYVQWGIKLGLDQNLREEIRYQLRQSRHTSTLWNGQKITIDMEKAYEQIWQNHHDD' A
#
# COMPACT_ATOMS: atom_id res chain seq x y z
N MET A 1 -2.69 -1.27 2.25
CA MET A 1 -2.83 0.20 2.38
C MET A 1 -1.51 0.94 2.52
N LYS A 2 -0.49 0.37 3.17
CA LYS A 2 0.82 1.02 3.41
C LYS A 2 1.46 1.60 2.13
N ASN A 3 1.46 0.86 1.04
CA ASN A 3 2.01 1.36 -0.24
C ASN A 3 1.18 2.50 -0.82
N ALA A 4 -0.12 2.58 -0.51
CA ALA A 4 -0.99 3.71 -0.85
C ALA A 4 -0.81 4.91 0.12
N GLY A 5 0.19 4.88 1.01
CA GLY A 5 0.52 5.99 1.91
C GLY A 5 -0.39 6.11 3.14
N ILE A 6 -1.25 5.13 3.41
CA ILE A 6 -2.14 5.13 4.57
C ILE A 6 -2.04 3.84 5.38
N SER A 7 -2.23 3.95 6.69
CA SER A 7 -2.19 2.81 7.63
C SER A 7 -3.54 2.50 8.25
N GLN A 8 -4.48 3.44 8.22
CA GLN A 8 -5.84 3.26 8.71
C GLN A 8 -6.51 2.09 7.98
N GLY A 9 -7.16 1.20 8.72
CA GLY A 9 -7.77 -0.02 8.19
C GLY A 9 -6.81 -1.19 7.90
N ILE A 10 -5.51 -1.07 8.20
CA ILE A 10 -4.62 -2.23 8.30
C ILE A 10 -4.77 -2.83 9.69
N ALA A 11 -5.16 -4.11 9.73
CA ALA A 11 -5.31 -4.88 10.95
C ALA A 11 -4.24 -5.97 11.02
N TRP A 12 -3.78 -6.28 12.24
CA TRP A 12 -2.82 -7.36 12.51
C TRP A 12 -3.41 -8.49 13.36
N SER A 13 -4.67 -8.36 13.79
CA SER A 13 -5.49 -9.43 14.34
C SER A 13 -6.91 -9.37 13.78
N ASP A 14 -7.65 -10.46 13.98
CA ASP A 14 -9.06 -10.56 13.58
C ASP A 14 -9.91 -9.55 14.35
N GLU A 15 -9.62 -9.34 15.64
CA GLU A 15 -10.29 -8.33 16.46
C GLU A 15 -10.07 -6.92 15.89
N GLU A 16 -8.84 -6.58 15.54
CA GLU A 16 -8.53 -5.29 14.93
C GLU A 16 -9.25 -5.11 13.58
N TYR A 17 -9.35 -6.18 12.78
CA TYR A 17 -10.06 -6.15 11.51
C TYR A 17 -11.54 -5.84 11.70
N VAL A 18 -12.19 -6.52 12.66
CA VAL A 18 -13.60 -6.26 13.00
C VAL A 18 -13.79 -4.83 13.53
N GLN A 19 -12.90 -4.36 14.41
CA GLN A 19 -12.97 -3.00 14.94
C GLN A 19 -12.81 -1.94 13.84
N TRP A 20 -11.93 -2.17 12.87
CA TRP A 20 -11.84 -1.30 11.70
C TRP A 20 -13.13 -1.31 10.88
N GLY A 21 -13.73 -2.48 10.67
CA GLY A 21 -15.04 -2.60 10.01
C GLY A 21 -16.14 -1.79 10.70
N ILE A 22 -16.23 -1.90 12.03
CA ILE A 22 -17.21 -1.14 12.84
C ILE A 22 -16.95 0.37 12.74
N LYS A 23 -15.70 0.81 12.97
CA LYS A 23 -15.33 2.23 12.89
C LYS A 23 -15.63 2.81 11.52
N LEU A 24 -15.23 2.12 10.45
CA LEU A 24 -15.49 2.56 9.08
C LEU A 24 -16.99 2.51 8.76
N GLY A 25 -17.79 1.65 9.38
CA GLY A 25 -19.24 1.60 9.20
C GLY A 25 -19.96 2.76 9.90
N LEU A 26 -19.52 3.14 11.10
CA LEU A 26 -20.23 4.10 11.94
C LEU A 26 -19.71 5.54 11.81
N ASP A 27 -18.41 5.73 11.58
CA ASP A 27 -17.79 7.05 11.54
C ASP A 27 -17.68 7.59 10.10
N GLN A 28 -18.56 8.54 9.76
CA GLN A 28 -18.55 9.18 8.44
C GLN A 28 -17.33 10.07 8.22
N ASN A 29 -16.89 10.82 9.23
CA ASN A 29 -15.78 11.75 9.09
C ASN A 29 -14.48 10.98 8.80
N LEU A 30 -14.28 9.87 9.52
CA LEU A 30 -13.17 8.96 9.26
C LEU A 30 -13.18 8.42 7.82
N ARG A 31 -14.35 8.02 7.31
CA ARG A 31 -14.46 7.56 5.91
C ARG A 31 -14.10 8.66 4.91
N GLU A 32 -14.57 9.88 5.14
CA GLU A 32 -14.30 11.02 4.26
C GLU A 32 -12.81 11.38 4.25
N GLU A 33 -12.17 11.38 5.42
CA GLU A 33 -10.73 11.61 5.58
C GLU A 33 -9.93 10.54 4.82
N ILE A 34 -10.20 9.26 5.06
CA ILE A 34 -9.48 8.14 4.40
C ILE A 34 -9.70 8.19 2.89
N ARG A 35 -10.92 8.48 2.44
CA ARG A 35 -11.22 8.63 1.01
C ARG A 35 -10.42 9.78 0.39
N TYR A 36 -10.32 10.91 1.09
CA TYR A 36 -9.52 12.05 0.63
C TYR A 36 -8.04 11.69 0.54
N GLN A 37 -7.48 11.07 1.58
CA GLN A 37 -6.09 10.62 1.62
C GLN A 37 -5.77 9.63 0.49
N LEU A 38 -6.65 8.64 0.26
CA LEU A 38 -6.53 7.70 -0.86
C LEU A 38 -6.57 8.40 -2.23
N ARG A 39 -7.42 9.42 -2.38
CA ARG A 39 -7.50 10.18 -3.63
C ARG A 39 -6.22 10.96 -3.89
N GLN A 40 -5.66 11.60 -2.86
CA GLN A 40 -4.39 12.31 -2.98
C GLN A 40 -3.23 11.36 -3.25
N SER A 41 -3.22 10.19 -2.61
CA SER A 41 -2.12 9.24 -2.76
C SER A 41 -2.01 8.65 -4.16
N ARG A 42 -3.08 8.66 -4.97
CA ARG A 42 -3.03 8.33 -6.40
C ARG A 42 -1.99 9.12 -7.18
N HIS A 43 -1.65 10.32 -6.74
CA HIS A 43 -0.70 11.19 -7.41
C HIS A 43 0.72 11.12 -6.83
N THR A 44 0.87 10.63 -5.60
CA THR A 44 2.14 10.71 -4.85
C THR A 44 2.72 9.36 -4.47
N SER A 45 1.88 8.32 -4.38
CA SER A 45 2.31 6.98 -3.98
C SER A 45 2.93 6.22 -5.16
N THR A 46 4.00 5.48 -4.85
CA THR A 46 4.67 4.55 -5.76
C THR A 46 3.75 3.44 -6.26
N LEU A 47 2.68 3.11 -5.53
CA LEU A 47 1.70 2.09 -5.92
C LEU A 47 1.05 2.38 -7.27
N TRP A 48 0.92 3.66 -7.64
CA TRP A 48 0.25 4.10 -8.86
C TRP A 48 1.23 4.47 -9.97
N ASN A 49 2.54 4.38 -9.71
CA ASN A 49 3.57 4.66 -10.69
C ASN A 49 4.04 3.34 -11.33
N GLY A 50 3.30 2.89 -12.36
CA GLY A 50 3.59 1.63 -13.06
C GLY A 50 5.00 1.56 -13.64
N GLN A 51 5.49 2.66 -14.22
CA GLN A 51 6.85 2.74 -14.77
C GLN A 51 7.91 2.47 -13.69
N LYS A 52 7.77 3.12 -12.52
CA LYS A 52 8.71 2.91 -11.41
C LYS A 52 8.64 1.48 -10.88
N ILE A 53 7.45 0.89 -10.77
CA ILE A 53 7.28 -0.50 -10.34
C ILE A 53 8.02 -1.45 -11.30
N THR A 54 7.87 -1.28 -12.61
CA THR A 54 8.55 -2.11 -13.60
C THR A 54 10.08 -1.98 -13.49
N ILE A 55 10.60 -0.75 -13.40
CA ILE A 55 12.05 -0.52 -13.26
C ILE A 55 12.60 -1.14 -11.97
N ASP A 56 11.88 -0.98 -10.85
CA ASP A 56 12.31 -1.55 -9.57
C ASP A 56 12.31 -3.10 -9.63
N MET A 57 11.38 -3.70 -10.38
CA MET A 57 11.29 -5.15 -10.58
C MET A 57 12.38 -5.69 -11.52
N GLU A 58 12.67 -4.98 -12.62
CA GLU A 58 13.77 -5.31 -13.53
C GLU A 58 15.12 -5.32 -12.80
N LYS A 59 15.38 -4.30 -11.98
CA LYS A 59 16.59 -4.25 -11.14
C LYS A 59 16.68 -5.40 -10.15
N ALA A 60 15.56 -5.80 -9.57
CA ALA A 60 15.53 -6.95 -8.67
C ALA A 60 15.88 -8.24 -9.43
N TYR A 61 15.40 -8.41 -10.66
CA TYR A 61 15.76 -9.56 -11.49
C TYR A 61 17.23 -9.56 -11.91
N GLU A 62 17.81 -8.41 -12.26
CA GLU A 62 19.24 -8.29 -12.54
C GLU A 62 20.09 -8.70 -11.34
N GLN A 63 19.72 -8.28 -10.13
CA GLN A 63 20.42 -8.67 -8.90
C GLN A 63 20.32 -10.16 -8.62
N ILE A 64 19.12 -10.75 -8.76
CA ILE A 64 18.92 -12.19 -8.61
C ILE A 64 19.79 -12.95 -9.61
N TRP A 65 19.83 -12.50 -10.86
CA TRP A 65 20.64 -13.12 -11.90
C TRP A 65 22.14 -13.07 -11.57
N GLN A 66 22.66 -11.90 -11.22
CA GLN A 66 24.08 -11.71 -10.85
C GLN A 66 24.47 -12.61 -9.67
N ASN A 67 23.65 -12.61 -8.61
CA ASN A 67 23.90 -13.43 -7.42
C ASN A 67 23.89 -14.95 -7.67
N HIS A 68 23.34 -15.41 -8.80
CA HIS A 68 23.26 -16.83 -9.15
C HIS A 68 24.12 -17.21 -10.37
N HIS A 69 24.81 -16.26 -10.99
CA HIS A 69 25.73 -16.49 -12.12
C HIS A 69 27.20 -16.31 -11.76
N ASP A 70 27.50 -15.72 -10.59
CA ASP A 70 28.85 -15.54 -10.06
C ASP A 70 29.32 -16.71 -9.13
N ASP A 71 28.57 -17.83 -9.11
CA ASP A 71 28.94 -19.15 -8.53
C ASP A 71 29.29 -20.16 -9.65
#